data_AF-A0A8T5LIG2-F1
#
_entry.id   AF-A0A8T5LIG2-F1
#
_cell.length_a   1.000
_cell.length_b   1.000
_cell.length_c   1.000
_cell.angle_alpha   90.00
_cell.angle_beta   90.00
_cell.angle_gamma   90.00
#
_symmetry.space_group_name_H-M   'P 1'
#
loop_
_entity.id
_entity.type
_entity.pdbx_description
1 polymer ?
#
loop_
_entity_poly.entity_id
_entity_poly.type
_entity_poly.pdbx_seq_one_letter_code
_entity_poly.pdbx_strand_id
1 'polypeptide(L)'
;MKQNFKIDVDPRRNLRDWLEENFAYFTNKRCAGNLEEITEYSDIIFSAVSEVLNWTKTHSGESIVKYYKEDLSNITTAYNERNYKNFAESVRTLKDAIDVE
;
A
#
# COMPACT_ATOMS: atom_id res chain seq x y z
N MET A 1 14.92 -5.97 11.47
CA MET A 1 15.09 -5.44 10.10
C MET A 1 13.80 -5.69 9.35
N LYS A 2 13.22 -4.66 8.71
CA LYS A 2 12.06 -4.82 7.84
C LYS A 2 12.46 -5.59 6.59
N GLN A 3 11.60 -6.48 6.10
CA GLN A 3 11.90 -7.29 4.92
C GLN A 3 11.63 -6.49 3.65
N ASN A 4 12.45 -6.66 2.62
CA ASN A 4 12.15 -6.12 1.29
C ASN A 4 10.88 -6.80 0.76
N PHE A 5 9.95 -6.00 0.24
CA PHE A 5 8.76 -6.52 -0.43
C PHE A 5 9.15 -7.39 -1.63
N LYS A 6 8.43 -8.49 -1.85
CA LYS A 6 8.63 -9.41 -2.97
C LYS A 6 7.29 -9.74 -3.62
N ILE A 7 7.25 -9.58 -4.94
CA ILE A 7 6.13 -9.99 -5.78
C ILE A 7 6.23 -11.50 -6.06
N ASP A 8 5.12 -12.21 -5.89
CA ASP A 8 4.99 -13.65 -6.18
C ASP A 8 3.58 -13.93 -6.77
N VAL A 9 3.05 -15.16 -6.66
CA VAL A 9 1.79 -15.61 -7.30
C VAL A 9 0.57 -14.70 -7.04
N ASP A 10 0.45 -14.12 -5.84
CA ASP A 10 -0.61 -13.14 -5.51
C ASP A 10 -0.03 -11.82 -4.96
N PRO A 11 0.38 -10.90 -5.86
CA PRO A 11 1.10 -9.69 -5.45
C PRO A 11 0.27 -8.77 -4.56
N ARG A 12 -1.05 -8.80 -4.69
CA ARG A 12 -1.95 -7.91 -3.93
C ARG A 12 -2.10 -8.41 -2.51
N ARG A 13 -2.38 -9.71 -2.33
CA ARG A 13 -2.41 -10.30 -0.98
C ARG A 13 -1.05 -10.24 -0.30
N ASN A 14 0.04 -10.43 -1.06
CA ASN A 14 1.39 -10.23 -0.56
C ASN A 14 1.62 -8.80 -0.07
N LEU A 15 1.13 -7.77 -0.79
CA LEU A 15 1.24 -6.37 -0.34
C LEU A 15 0.49 -6.15 0.96
N ARG A 16 -0.75 -6.64 1.06
CA ARG A 16 -1.52 -6.56 2.30
C ARG A 16 -0.79 -7.22 3.47
N ASP A 17 -0.34 -8.46 3.31
CA ASP A 17 0.39 -9.19 4.37
C ASP A 17 1.68 -8.47 4.75
N TRP A 18 2.48 -8.05 3.76
CA TRP A 18 3.74 -7.36 4.02
C TRP A 18 3.51 -6.04 4.77
N LEU A 19 2.46 -5.28 4.43
CA LEU A 19 2.10 -4.04 5.14
C LEU A 19 1.76 -4.33 6.62
N GLU A 20 0.98 -5.37 6.89
CA GLU A 20 0.62 -5.76 8.26
C GLU A 20 1.81 -6.30 9.05
N GLU A 21 2.63 -7.16 8.45
CA GLU A 21 3.79 -7.74 9.12
C GLU A 21 4.88 -6.71 9.44
N ASN A 22 5.03 -5.66 8.61
CA ASN A 22 6.13 -4.71 8.73
C ASN A 22 5.74 -3.37 9.35
N PHE A 23 4.45 -3.01 9.44
CA PHE A 23 4.03 -1.72 9.96
C PHE A 23 2.79 -1.83 10.85
N ALA A 24 2.96 -1.46 12.12
CA ALA A 24 1.87 -1.51 13.10
C ALA A 24 0.70 -0.57 12.76
N TYR A 25 0.92 0.42 11.89
CA TYR A 25 -0.13 1.31 11.39
C TYR A 25 -1.21 0.57 10.58
N PHE A 26 -0.87 -0.59 9.98
CA PHE A 26 -1.77 -1.31 9.08
C PHE A 26 -2.45 -2.53 9.73
N THR A 27 -2.01 -2.99 10.91
CA THR A 27 -2.47 -4.25 11.54
C THR A 27 -3.80 -4.17 12.29
N ASN A 28 -4.31 -3.00 12.67
CA ASN A 28 -5.57 -2.89 13.43
C ASN A 28 -6.28 -1.55 13.25
N LYS A 29 -7.61 -1.57 13.10
CA LYS A 29 -8.47 -0.36 13.00
C LYS A 29 -8.43 0.55 14.23
N ARG A 30 -7.91 0.06 15.37
CA ARG A 30 -7.84 0.78 16.66
C ARG A 30 -6.42 1.13 17.11
N CYS A 31 -5.40 0.62 16.44
CA CYS A 31 -4.02 1.02 16.73
C CYS A 31 -3.74 2.32 15.99
N ALA A 32 -3.63 3.41 16.74
CA ALA A 32 -2.90 4.58 16.28
C ALA A 32 -1.43 4.15 16.10
N GLY A 33 -1.13 3.51 14.97
CA GLY A 33 0.24 3.12 14.66
C GLY A 33 1.12 4.35 14.52
N ASN A 34 2.43 4.14 14.61
CA ASN A 34 3.38 5.23 14.62
C ASN A 34 3.47 5.87 13.22
N LEU A 35 2.96 7.09 13.07
CA LEU A 35 3.07 7.83 11.80
C LEU A 35 4.54 8.13 11.46
N GLU A 36 5.42 8.28 12.45
CA GLU A 36 6.86 8.48 12.23
C GLU A 36 7.46 7.32 11.46
N GLU A 37 7.03 6.10 11.75
CA GLU A 37 7.47 4.89 11.03
C GLU A 37 6.98 4.92 9.58
N ILE A 38 5.77 5.41 9.32
CA ILE A 38 5.29 5.56 7.94
C ILE A 38 6.06 6.66 7.20
N THR A 39 6.42 7.75 7.88
CA THR A 39 7.27 8.81 7.30
C THR A 39 8.68 8.31 6.99
N GLU A 40 9.29 7.51 7.87
CA GLU A 40 10.64 6.96 7.64
C GLU A 40 10.66 5.98 6.45
N TYR A 41 9.61 5.19 6.28
CA TYR A 41 9.55 4.13 5.28
C TYR A 41 8.63 4.46 4.09
N SER A 42 8.25 5.73 3.89
CA SER A 42 7.28 6.15 2.87
C SER A 42 7.70 5.72 1.46
N ASP A 43 8.98 5.84 1.15
CA ASP A 43 9.53 5.55 -0.18
C ASP A 43 9.45 4.05 -0.48
N ILE A 44 9.72 3.21 0.53
CA ILE A 44 9.64 1.75 0.41
C ILE A 44 8.19 1.32 0.23
N ILE A 45 7.28 1.89 1.03
CA ILE A 45 5.83 1.61 0.93
C ILE A 45 5.31 2.04 -0.46
N PHE A 46 5.64 3.26 -0.90
CA PHE A 46 5.21 3.78 -2.19
C PHE A 46 5.73 2.94 -3.36
N SER A 47 6.99 2.51 -3.28
CA SER A 47 7.60 1.62 -4.28
C SER A 47 6.87 0.28 -4.34
N ALA A 48 6.61 -0.37 -3.20
CA ALA A 48 5.91 -1.65 -3.14
C ALA A 48 4.49 -1.57 -3.73
N VAL A 49 3.71 -0.54 -3.35
CA VAL A 49 2.38 -0.27 -3.90
C VAL A 49 2.44 -0.12 -5.43
N SER A 50 3.38 0.69 -5.92
CA SER A 50 3.56 0.95 -7.35
C SER A 50 3.94 -0.31 -8.13
N GLU A 51 4.80 -1.15 -7.56
CA GLU A 51 5.28 -2.38 -8.19
C GLU A 51 4.14 -3.40 -8.37
N VAL A 52 3.33 -3.62 -7.33
CA VAL A 52 2.17 -4.53 -7.38
C VAL A 52 1.15 -4.10 -8.41
N LEU A 53 0.88 -2.81 -8.50
CA LEU A 53 -0.14 -2.31 -9.41
C LEU A 53 0.34 -2.32 -10.86
N ASN A 54 1.62 -2.04 -11.11
CA ASN A 54 2.24 -2.23 -12.43
C ASN A 54 2.23 -3.70 -12.85
N TRP A 55 2.51 -4.62 -11.93
CA TRP A 55 2.41 -6.05 -12.18
C TRP A 55 0.96 -6.44 -12.51
N THR A 56 0.00 -5.97 -11.74
CA THR A 56 -1.44 -6.28 -11.93
C THR A 56 -1.94 -5.74 -13.28
N LYS A 57 -1.51 -4.54 -13.68
CA LYS A 57 -1.80 -3.95 -14.99
C LYS A 57 -1.33 -4.83 -16.14
N THR A 58 -0.15 -5.43 -16.00
CA THR A 58 0.47 -6.24 -17.06
C THR A 58 -0.09 -7.66 -17.13
N HIS A 59 -0.59 -8.22 -16.03
CA HIS A 59 -0.99 -9.64 -15.96
C HIS A 59 -2.50 -9.89 -15.83
N SER A 60 -3.27 -8.98 -15.23
CA SER A 60 -4.69 -9.19 -14.93
C SER A 60 -5.63 -8.31 -15.79
N GLY A 61 -5.08 -7.51 -16.70
CA GLY A 61 -5.83 -6.58 -17.55
C GLY A 61 -6.28 -5.29 -16.83
N GLU A 62 -6.78 -4.32 -17.58
CA GLU A 62 -7.09 -2.96 -17.09
C GLU A 62 -8.16 -2.90 -15.98
N SER A 63 -9.00 -3.93 -15.84
CA SER A 63 -10.17 -3.91 -14.94
C SER A 63 -9.80 -3.70 -13.47
N ILE A 64 -8.76 -4.38 -12.97
CA ILE A 64 -8.33 -4.26 -11.56
C ILE A 64 -7.64 -2.92 -11.30
N VAL A 65 -6.87 -2.42 -12.27
CA VAL A 65 -6.24 -1.10 -12.17
C VAL A 65 -7.29 0.00 -12.13
N LYS A 66 -8.40 -0.17 -12.86
CA LYS A 66 -9.54 0.74 -12.81
C LYS A 66 -10.21 0.72 -11.43
N TYR A 67 -10.26 -0.43 -10.76
CA TYR A 67 -10.86 -0.59 -9.43
C TYR A 67 -10.11 0.22 -8.36
N TYR A 68 -8.76 0.18 -8.33
CA TYR A 68 -7.95 0.93 -7.35
C TYR A 68 -7.43 2.29 -7.83
N LYS A 69 -7.93 2.80 -8.97
CA LYS A 69 -7.38 4.00 -9.61
C LYS A 69 -7.43 5.23 -8.69
N GLU A 70 -8.50 5.36 -7.91
CA GLU A 70 -8.70 6.48 -6.99
C GLU A 70 -7.72 6.40 -5.82
N ASP A 71 -7.59 5.24 -5.18
CA ASP A 71 -6.64 5.02 -4.09
C ASP A 71 -5.20 5.32 -4.54
N LEU A 72 -4.82 4.85 -5.72
CA LEU A 72 -3.52 5.14 -6.34
C LEU A 72 -3.25 6.62 -6.53
N SER A 73 -4.24 7.34 -7.03
CA SER A 73 -4.15 8.79 -7.22
C SER A 73 -3.96 9.49 -5.88
N ASN A 74 -4.71 9.08 -4.86
CA ASN A 74 -4.63 9.66 -3.52
C ASN A 74 -3.27 9.36 -2.86
N ILE A 75 -2.77 8.13 -2.97
CA ILE A 75 -1.44 7.72 -2.49
C ILE A 75 -0.35 8.55 -3.18
N THR A 76 -0.40 8.68 -4.51
CA THR A 76 0.63 9.39 -5.29
C THR A 76 0.65 10.88 -4.97
N THR A 77 -0.52 11.52 -4.91
CA THR A 77 -0.63 12.93 -4.54
C THR A 77 -0.11 13.16 -3.12
N ALA A 78 -0.57 12.37 -2.15
CA ALA A 78 -0.16 12.52 -0.76
C ALA A 78 1.35 12.29 -0.56
N TYR A 79 1.93 11.32 -1.28
CA TYR A 79 3.37 11.09 -1.28
C TYR A 79 4.16 12.29 -1.83
N ASN A 80 3.76 12.81 -2.99
CA ASN A 80 4.43 13.96 -3.63
C ASN A 80 4.32 15.24 -2.80
N GLU A 81 3.20 15.44 -2.12
CA GLU A 81 2.98 16.56 -1.20
C GLU A 81 3.66 16.37 0.16
N ARG A 82 4.30 15.21 0.40
CA ARG A 82 4.84 14.80 1.71
C ARG A 82 3.80 14.86 2.83
N ASN A 83 2.53 14.64 2.48
CA ASN A 83 1.43 14.54 3.42
C ASN A 83 1.34 13.10 3.92
N TYR A 84 2.26 12.72 4.82
CA TYR A 84 2.40 11.34 5.27
C TYR A 84 1.17 10.79 6.00
N LYS A 85 0.36 11.66 6.60
CA LYS A 85 -0.92 11.26 7.20
C LYS A 85 -1.90 10.78 6.12
N ASN A 86 -2.14 11.60 5.11
CA ASN A 86 -3.04 11.23 4.01
C ASN A 86 -2.48 10.05 3.20
N PHE A 87 -1.15 9.97 3.07
CA PHE A 87 -0.48 8.84 2.45
C PHE A 87 -0.78 7.55 3.21
N ALA A 88 -0.57 7.54 4.53
CA ALA A 88 -0.81 6.37 5.37
C ALA A 88 -2.29 5.96 5.36
N GLU A 89 -3.22 6.92 5.42
CA GLU A 89 -4.66 6.67 5.31
C GLU A 89 -5.04 6.07 3.96
N SER A 90 -4.52 6.60 2.86
CA SER A 90 -4.81 6.07 1.51
C SER A 90 -4.23 4.67 1.30
N VAL A 91 -3.02 4.40 1.78
CA VAL A 91 -2.42 3.06 1.76
C VAL A 91 -3.26 2.07 2.59
N ARG A 92 -3.77 2.50 3.75
CA ARG A 92 -4.67 1.68 4.56
C ARG A 92 -5.97 1.37 3.80
N THR A 93 -6.58 2.36 3.14
CA THR A 93 -7.79 2.15 2.33
C THR A 93 -7.55 1.10 1.24
N LEU A 94 -6.43 1.20 0.51
CA LEU A 94 -6.05 0.20 -0.49
C LEU A 94 -5.88 -1.19 0.15
N LYS A 95 -5.19 -1.27 1.29
CA LYS A 95 -4.98 -2.53 2.02
C LYS A 95 -6.29 -3.17 2.47
N ASP A 96 -7.21 -2.38 3.03
CA ASP A 96 -8.53 -2.84 3.48
C ASP A 96 -9.39 -3.27 2.29
N ALA A 97 -9.27 -2.61 1.12
CA ALA A 97 -9.95 -3.03 -0.11
C ALA A 97 -9.44 -4.38 -0.62
N ILE A 98 -8.13 -4.62 -0.56
CA ILE A 98 -7.54 -5.93 -0.90
C ILE A 98 -8.00 -7.03 0.07
N ASP A 99 -8.18 -6.70 1.35
CA ASP A 99 -8.56 -7.68 2.39
C ASP A 99 -10.01 -8.17 2.26
N VAL A 100 -10.90 -7.36 1.68
CA VAL A 100 -12.32 -7.72 1.48
C VAL A 100 -12.61 -8.50 0.19
N GLU A 101 -11.60 -8.76 -0.64
CA GLU A 101 -11.69 -9.52 -1.90
C GLU A 101 -11.53 -11.05 -1.75
#